data_AF-A0A7T7JBH2-F1
#
_entry.id   AF-A0A7T7JBH2-F1
#
_cell.length_a   1.000
_cell.length_b   1.000
_cell.length_c   1.000
_cell.angle_alpha   90.00
_cell.angle_beta   90.00
_cell.angle_gamma   90.00
#
_symmetry.space_group_name_H-M   'P 1'
#
loop_
_entity.id
_entity.type
_entity.pdbx_description
1 polymer ?
#
loop_
_entity_poly.entity_id
_entity_poly.type
_entity_poly.pdbx_seq_one_letter_code
_entity_poly.pdbx_strand_id
1 'polypeptide(L)'
;MMKMNRWLTLLCAALICAVNPLRAGDDGFGYIVPEQNGEVFSAEGLGMIMAEREEYSRNLAATANQLLRESALSDDGELQVDAKKAEAMMPLVNRLMALAVELSPRTKATIVINHQLKKGLVAKHYKPEVQPRTLASLMQMRATRLLDEGGAENIHLAGCLLDLAVALDPQNEDAIFGLELLRMDGHAPDWAKIGRAE
;
A
#
# COMPACT_ATOMS: atom_id res chain seq x y z
N MET A 1 -55.67 30.08 -54.76
CA MET A 1 -56.19 28.75 -54.41
C MET A 1 -55.07 27.72 -54.47
N MET A 2 -54.66 27.15 -53.35
CA MET A 2 -54.32 25.72 -53.16
C MET A 2 -53.88 25.50 -51.70
N LYS A 3 -54.11 24.30 -51.16
CA LYS A 3 -53.89 23.90 -49.75
C LYS A 3 -52.80 22.81 -49.66
N MET A 4 -52.49 22.37 -48.43
CA MET A 4 -51.73 21.15 -48.06
C MET A 4 -50.21 21.24 -48.33
N ASN A 5 -49.28 20.50 -47.71
CA ASN A 5 -49.17 19.61 -46.52
C ASN A 5 -47.65 19.41 -46.26
N ARG A 6 -47.09 18.96 -45.11
CA ARG A 6 -47.54 18.71 -43.72
C ARG A 6 -46.26 18.59 -42.83
N TRP A 7 -46.39 18.85 -41.52
CA TRP A 7 -45.65 18.22 -40.39
C TRP A 7 -44.12 18.01 -40.49
N LEU A 8 -43.35 18.68 -39.60
CA LEU A 8 -42.60 17.98 -38.53
C LEU A 8 -42.11 18.96 -37.44
N THR A 9 -42.52 18.72 -36.19
CA THR A 9 -41.89 19.27 -34.97
C THR A 9 -40.89 18.27 -34.43
N LEU A 10 -39.70 18.72 -34.00
CA LEU A 10 -38.85 18.18 -32.91
C LEU A 10 -37.66 19.16 -32.73
N LEU A 11 -37.58 19.90 -31.62
CA LEU A 11 -36.81 19.54 -30.42
C LEU A 11 -35.29 19.39 -30.66
N CYS A 12 -34.55 20.49 -30.48
CA CYS A 12 -33.14 20.48 -30.09
C CYS A 12 -33.03 21.09 -28.69
N ALA A 13 -33.11 20.24 -27.67
CA ALA A 13 -32.87 20.61 -26.28
C ALA A 13 -31.38 20.40 -25.93
N ALA A 14 -30.83 21.35 -25.18
CA ALA A 14 -29.64 21.25 -24.31
C ALA A 14 -28.51 20.28 -24.71
N LEU A 15 -27.40 20.85 -25.21
CA LEU A 15 -26.07 20.27 -25.00
C LEU A 15 -25.26 21.16 -24.04
N ILE A 16 -25.70 21.24 -22.78
CA ILE A 16 -24.84 21.72 -21.70
C ILE A 16 -23.86 20.60 -21.42
N CYS A 17 -22.61 20.75 -21.86
CA CYS A 17 -21.54 19.83 -21.52
C CYS A 17 -21.35 19.83 -20.00
N ALA A 18 -21.87 18.80 -19.33
CA ALA A 18 -21.59 18.56 -17.93
C ALA A 18 -20.09 18.35 -17.76
N VAL A 19 -19.43 19.28 -17.07
CA VAL A 19 -18.12 19.02 -16.46
C VAL A 19 -18.38 17.98 -15.38
N ASN A 20 -18.23 16.72 -15.75
CA ASN A 20 -18.42 15.60 -14.85
C ASN A 20 -17.29 15.68 -13.79
N PRO A 21 -17.59 15.88 -12.50
CA PRO A 21 -16.55 15.85 -11.48
C PRO A 21 -15.94 14.45 -11.48
N LEU A 22 -14.62 14.37 -11.27
CA LEU A 22 -13.87 13.13 -11.15
C LEU A 22 -14.59 12.15 -10.23
N ARG A 23 -15.18 11.11 -10.83
CA ARG A 23 -15.88 10.05 -10.12
C ARG A 23 -14.84 9.15 -9.47
N ALA A 24 -14.38 9.55 -8.29
CA ALA A 24 -13.54 8.73 -7.44
C ALA A 24 -14.40 7.58 -6.87
N GLY A 25 -14.28 6.39 -7.46
CA GLY A 25 -14.96 5.17 -7.01
C GLY A 25 -14.76 3.98 -7.95
N ASP A 26 -14.03 2.99 -7.43
CA ASP A 26 -14.27 1.53 -7.54
C ASP A 26 -13.85 0.69 -8.77
N ASP A 27 -13.06 1.21 -9.71
CA ASP A 27 -12.37 0.40 -10.73
C ASP A 27 -10.83 0.37 -10.49
N GLY A 28 -10.39 0.46 -9.23
CA GLY A 28 -8.97 0.43 -8.87
C GLY A 28 -8.32 -0.94 -9.14
N PHE A 29 -7.01 -0.96 -9.43
CA PHE A 29 -6.25 -2.17 -9.78
C PHE A 29 -6.02 -3.17 -8.62
N GLY A 30 -6.88 -3.17 -7.60
CA GLY A 30 -6.72 -3.92 -6.35
C GLY A 30 -6.00 -3.15 -5.23
N TYR A 31 -5.62 -1.88 -5.46
CA TYR A 31 -4.99 -1.04 -4.43
C TYR A 31 -6.01 -0.57 -3.40
N ILE A 32 -5.85 -1.03 -2.17
CA ILE A 32 -6.62 -0.55 -1.02
C ILE A 32 -5.89 0.69 -0.49
N VAL A 33 -6.59 1.82 -0.42
CA VAL A 33 -6.02 3.07 0.11
C VAL A 33 -5.93 2.96 1.63
N PRO A 34 -4.73 2.94 2.23
CA PRO A 34 -4.60 2.79 3.66
C PRO A 34 -4.89 4.11 4.39
N GLU A 35 -5.43 3.97 5.60
CA GLU A 35 -5.78 5.05 6.53
C GLU A 35 -5.05 4.80 7.85
N GLN A 36 -4.50 5.85 8.50
CA GLN A 36 -3.76 5.67 9.75
C GLN A 36 -4.72 5.30 10.89
N ASN A 37 -4.45 4.20 11.57
CA ASN A 37 -5.10 3.76 12.80
C ASN A 37 -4.19 4.02 14.01
N GLY A 38 -4.08 5.29 14.42
CA GLY A 38 -3.13 5.75 15.44
C GLY A 38 -3.30 5.18 16.86
N GLU A 39 -4.23 4.25 17.07
CA GLU A 39 -4.40 3.45 18.29
C GLU A 39 -3.56 2.15 18.28
N VAL A 40 -3.00 1.75 17.12
CA VAL A 40 -2.25 0.48 16.96
C VAL A 40 -0.81 0.58 17.47
N PHE A 41 -0.10 1.65 17.10
CA PHE A 41 1.31 1.86 17.41
C PHE A 41 1.53 3.23 18.05
N SER A 42 1.26 3.32 19.35
CA SER A 42 1.40 4.55 20.12
C SER A 42 2.87 5.02 20.20
N ALA A 43 3.07 6.27 20.61
CA ALA A 43 4.42 6.82 20.80
C ALA A 43 5.13 6.26 22.05
N GLU A 44 4.39 5.65 22.97
CA GLU A 44 4.87 5.20 24.30
C GLU A 44 4.96 3.67 24.38
N GLY A 45 4.06 2.92 23.73
CA GLY A 45 3.98 1.47 23.77
C GLY A 45 4.85 0.72 22.75
N LEU A 46 5.25 1.38 21.65
CA LEU A 46 6.14 0.81 20.64
C LEU A 46 7.58 1.33 20.79
N GLY A 47 8.54 0.41 20.94
CA GLY A 47 9.98 0.61 21.14
C GLY A 47 10.76 1.19 19.94
N MET A 48 10.09 1.91 19.04
CA MET A 48 10.72 2.58 17.89
C MET A 48 10.62 4.10 18.01
N ILE A 49 11.78 4.76 17.93
CA ILE A 49 11.86 6.22 17.86
C ILE A 49 11.31 6.75 16.52
N MET A 50 10.81 7.98 16.50
CA MET A 50 10.15 8.55 15.30
C MET A 50 11.03 8.53 14.04
N ALA A 51 12.34 8.80 14.18
CA ALA A 51 13.28 8.78 13.05
C ALA A 51 13.38 7.38 12.40
N GLU A 52 13.38 6.33 13.22
CA GLU A 52 13.39 4.94 12.77
C GLU A 52 12.08 4.57 12.07
N ARG A 53 10.93 4.98 12.64
CA ARG A 53 9.62 4.79 12.00
C ARG A 53 9.52 5.49 10.63
N GLU A 54 10.09 6.69 10.49
CA GLU A 54 10.16 7.41 9.21
C GLU A 54 11.05 6.71 8.16
N GLU A 55 12.14 6.08 8.59
CA GLU A 55 13.04 5.32 7.71
C GLU A 55 12.38 4.04 7.19
N TYR A 56 11.73 3.27 8.08
CA TYR A 56 10.94 2.10 7.67
C TYR A 56 9.77 2.51 6.77
N SER A 57 8.96 3.49 7.18
CA SER A 57 7.82 4.01 6.39
C SER A 57 8.23 4.36 4.96
N ARG A 58 9.34 5.07 4.80
CA ARG A 58 9.89 5.44 3.50
C ARG A 58 10.30 4.24 2.66
N ASN A 59 11.05 3.30 3.23
CA ASN A 59 11.55 2.14 2.51
C ASN A 59 10.43 1.16 2.14
N LEU A 60 9.45 0.95 3.03
CA LEU A 60 8.23 0.18 2.76
C LEU A 60 7.43 0.75 1.58
N ALA A 61 7.07 2.05 1.63
CA ALA A 61 6.33 2.69 0.56
C ALA A 61 7.09 2.70 -0.78
N ALA A 62 8.41 2.97 -0.74
CA ALA A 62 9.24 2.96 -1.94
C ALA A 62 9.43 1.55 -2.53
N THR A 63 9.42 0.50 -1.70
CA THR A 63 9.46 -0.91 -2.13
C THR A 63 8.14 -1.33 -2.78
N ALA A 64 7.00 -0.98 -2.19
CA ALA A 64 5.68 -1.19 -2.79
C ALA A 64 5.58 -0.54 -4.17
N ASN A 65 6.08 0.69 -4.29
CA ASN A 65 6.19 1.40 -5.56
C ASN A 65 7.12 0.68 -6.55
N GLN A 66 8.30 0.19 -6.11
CA GLN A 66 9.23 -0.53 -6.99
C GLN A 66 8.63 -1.84 -7.54
N LEU A 67 7.97 -2.65 -6.71
CA LEU A 67 7.36 -3.93 -7.14
C LEU A 67 6.40 -3.73 -8.31
N LEU A 68 5.53 -2.71 -8.24
CA LEU A 68 4.61 -2.37 -9.33
C LEU A 68 5.32 -1.85 -10.58
N ARG A 69 6.44 -1.10 -10.44
CA ARG A 69 7.23 -0.64 -11.59
C ARG A 69 7.90 -1.76 -12.36
N GLU A 70 8.34 -2.80 -11.65
CA GLU A 70 9.13 -3.89 -12.23
C GLU A 70 8.22 -4.97 -12.83
N SER A 71 7.05 -5.19 -12.23
CA SER A 71 6.20 -6.33 -12.56
C SER A 71 4.82 -5.98 -13.13
N ALA A 72 4.35 -4.72 -13.04
CA ALA A 72 2.96 -4.37 -13.30
C ALA A 72 2.72 -3.08 -14.12
N LEU A 73 3.69 -2.63 -14.92
CA LEU A 73 3.45 -1.51 -15.84
C LEU A 73 2.65 -1.93 -17.08
N SER A 74 1.81 -1.01 -17.57
CA SER A 74 1.19 -1.07 -18.89
C SER A 74 2.23 -1.11 -20.01
N ASP A 75 1.98 -1.89 -21.07
CA ASP A 75 2.92 -2.05 -22.19
C ASP A 75 3.07 -0.77 -23.05
N ASP A 76 2.15 0.20 -22.90
CA ASP A 76 2.13 1.48 -23.60
C ASP A 76 3.24 2.47 -23.15
N GLY A 77 4.07 2.07 -22.18
CA GLY A 77 5.23 2.84 -21.71
C GLY A 77 4.90 3.99 -20.75
N GLU A 78 3.63 4.20 -20.41
CA GLU A 78 3.21 5.13 -19.36
C GLU A 78 3.43 4.54 -17.95
N LEU A 79 3.40 5.40 -16.93
CA LEU A 79 3.51 4.99 -15.52
C LEU A 79 2.19 4.46 -14.96
N GLN A 80 1.37 3.84 -15.79
CA GLN A 80 0.08 3.28 -15.43
C GLN A 80 0.23 1.81 -15.01
N VAL A 81 -0.54 1.40 -14.00
CA VAL A 81 -0.57 0.02 -13.53
C VAL A 81 -1.51 -0.82 -14.39
N ASP A 82 -1.01 -1.93 -14.91
CA ASP A 82 -1.82 -3.01 -15.46
C ASP A 82 -2.37 -3.86 -14.30
N ALA A 83 -3.68 -3.83 -14.11
CA ALA A 83 -4.34 -4.51 -13.01
C ALA A 83 -4.16 -6.04 -13.02
N LYS A 84 -4.10 -6.65 -14.21
CA LYS A 84 -3.93 -8.10 -14.35
C LYS A 84 -2.50 -8.53 -14.01
N LYS A 85 -1.50 -7.71 -14.34
CA LYS A 85 -0.12 -7.93 -13.92
C LYS A 85 0.08 -7.66 -12.42
N ALA A 86 -0.64 -6.69 -11.87
CA ALA A 86 -0.57 -6.32 -10.44
C ALA A 86 -1.23 -7.34 -9.50
N GLU A 87 -2.31 -8.02 -9.93
CA GLU A 87 -3.17 -8.88 -9.10
C GLU A 87 -2.41 -9.74 -8.06
N ALA A 88 -1.40 -10.49 -8.50
CA ALA A 88 -0.65 -11.41 -7.65
C ALA A 88 0.22 -10.74 -6.56
N MET A 89 0.61 -9.47 -6.72
CA MET A 89 1.42 -8.73 -5.75
C MET A 89 0.62 -7.75 -4.90
N MET A 90 -0.67 -7.54 -5.19
CA MET A 90 -1.49 -6.56 -4.47
C MET A 90 -1.60 -6.80 -2.96
N PRO A 91 -1.72 -8.05 -2.43
CA PRO A 91 -1.71 -8.27 -0.98
C PRO A 91 -0.44 -7.74 -0.31
N LEU A 92 0.73 -7.96 -0.93
CA LEU A 92 2.01 -7.45 -0.43
C LEU A 92 2.11 -5.92 -0.56
N VAL A 93 1.69 -5.35 -1.69
CA VAL A 93 1.67 -3.89 -1.90
C VAL A 93 0.77 -3.19 -0.88
N ASN A 94 -0.42 -3.74 -0.61
CA ASN A 94 -1.38 -3.20 0.36
C ASN A 94 -0.82 -3.27 1.78
N ARG A 95 -0.27 -4.42 2.23
CA ARG A 95 0.41 -4.56 3.53
C ARG A 95 1.60 -3.60 3.70
N LEU A 96 2.46 -3.49 2.68
CA LEU A 96 3.60 -2.56 2.68
C LEU A 96 3.15 -1.10 2.82
N MET A 97 2.13 -0.69 2.06
CA MET A 97 1.62 0.69 2.09
C MET A 97 0.84 1.00 3.37
N ALA A 98 0.07 0.04 3.90
CA ALA A 98 -0.64 0.16 5.17
C ALA A 98 0.34 0.34 6.34
N LEU A 99 1.35 -0.52 6.44
CA LEU A 99 2.37 -0.38 7.48
C LEU A 99 3.20 0.91 7.30
N ALA A 100 3.47 1.35 6.06
CA ALA A 100 4.14 2.62 5.82
C ALA A 100 3.33 3.84 6.30
N VAL A 101 2.00 3.83 6.10
CA VAL A 101 1.09 4.86 6.63
C VAL A 101 1.01 4.80 8.15
N GLU A 102 0.97 3.61 8.75
CA GLU A 102 0.85 3.46 10.20
C GLU A 102 2.09 3.96 10.94
N LEU A 103 3.28 3.56 10.47
CA LEU A 103 4.56 3.95 11.09
C LEU A 103 4.85 5.45 10.95
N SER A 104 4.60 6.04 9.78
CA SER A 104 4.67 7.50 9.60
C SER A 104 3.86 7.97 8.39
N PRO A 105 2.64 8.51 8.58
CA PRO A 105 1.78 8.94 7.47
C PRO A 105 2.25 10.23 6.82
N ARG A 106 3.18 10.96 7.46
CA ARG A 106 3.63 12.30 7.05
C ARG A 106 4.90 12.28 6.20
N THR A 107 5.51 11.11 5.95
CA THR A 107 6.68 11.08 5.04
C THR A 107 6.26 11.45 3.62
N LYS A 108 7.13 12.20 2.93
CA LYS A 108 6.90 12.62 1.54
C LYS A 108 6.74 11.42 0.59
N ALA A 109 7.43 10.31 0.88
CA ALA A 109 7.32 9.07 0.12
C ALA A 109 5.91 8.48 0.25
N THR A 110 5.46 8.23 1.48
CA THR A 110 4.13 7.67 1.77
C THR A 110 3.01 8.52 1.16
N ILE A 111 3.03 9.84 1.37
CA ILE A 111 2.01 10.75 0.81
C ILE A 111 1.96 10.69 -0.73
N VAL A 112 3.11 10.83 -1.40
CA VAL A 112 3.13 10.92 -2.87
C VAL A 112 2.83 9.57 -3.51
N ILE A 113 3.35 8.47 -2.95
CA ILE A 113 3.13 7.13 -3.49
C ILE A 113 1.66 6.75 -3.32
N ASN A 114 1.08 6.89 -2.12
CA ASN A 114 -0.35 6.60 -1.87
C ASN A 114 -1.27 7.41 -2.82
N HIS A 115 -0.97 8.70 -3.04
CA HIS A 115 -1.73 9.54 -3.97
C HIS A 115 -1.63 9.11 -5.45
N GLN A 116 -0.49 8.58 -5.89
CA GLN A 116 -0.33 8.06 -7.26
C GLN A 116 -1.01 6.69 -7.41
N LEU A 117 -0.82 5.78 -6.46
CA LEU A 117 -1.45 4.46 -6.46
C LEU A 117 -2.98 4.57 -6.43
N LYS A 118 -3.54 5.50 -5.65
CA LYS A 118 -4.99 5.84 -5.66
C LYS A 118 -5.51 6.25 -7.06
N LYS A 119 -4.65 6.63 -8.00
CA LYS A 119 -4.98 7.03 -9.37
C LYS A 119 -4.64 5.99 -10.43
N GLY A 120 -4.19 4.79 -10.07
CA GLY A 120 -3.70 3.82 -11.06
C GLY A 120 -2.27 4.09 -11.56
N LEU A 121 -1.51 4.94 -10.87
CA LEU A 121 -0.21 5.42 -11.33
C LEU A 121 0.92 5.04 -10.37
N VAL A 122 2.12 4.78 -10.93
CA VAL A 122 3.32 4.48 -10.15
C VAL A 122 4.25 5.70 -10.08
N ALA A 123 4.82 5.99 -8.92
CA ALA A 123 5.57 7.21 -8.69
C ALA A 123 6.99 7.13 -9.31
N LYS A 124 7.25 8.00 -10.30
CA LYS A 124 8.47 8.01 -11.14
C LYS A 124 9.80 8.08 -10.38
N HIS A 125 9.84 8.88 -9.31
CA HIS A 125 11.08 9.31 -8.66
C HIS A 125 11.34 8.65 -7.29
N TYR A 126 10.54 7.65 -6.92
CA TYR A 126 10.76 6.89 -5.69
C TYR A 126 11.36 5.53 -6.02
N LYS A 127 12.51 5.28 -5.40
CA LYS A 127 13.21 4.00 -5.28
C LYS A 127 13.52 3.82 -3.79
N PRO A 128 13.47 2.61 -3.23
CA PRO A 128 13.91 2.39 -1.85
C PRO A 128 15.42 2.63 -1.73
N GLU A 129 15.87 2.96 -0.53
CA GLU A 129 17.28 3.26 -0.25
C GLU A 129 18.08 1.95 -0.09
N VAL A 130 17.39 0.85 0.22
CA VAL A 130 17.90 -0.53 0.28
C VAL A 130 17.15 -1.46 -0.68
N GLN A 131 17.76 -2.59 -1.06
CA GLN A 131 17.11 -3.60 -1.91
C GLN A 131 16.08 -4.42 -1.09
N PRO A 132 15.05 -5.03 -1.72
CA PRO A 132 14.02 -5.80 -1.01
C PRO A 132 14.54 -6.88 -0.06
N ARG A 133 15.55 -7.67 -0.48
CA ARG A 133 16.22 -8.67 0.38
C ARG A 133 16.94 -8.03 1.58
N THR A 134 17.59 -6.88 1.38
CA THR A 134 18.22 -6.13 2.49
C THR A 134 17.17 -5.57 3.45
N LEU A 135 16.04 -5.07 2.92
CA LEU A 135 14.92 -4.63 3.76
C LEU A 135 14.33 -5.80 4.56
N ALA A 136 14.20 -6.99 3.98
CA ALA A 136 13.77 -8.20 4.69
C ALA A 136 14.69 -8.53 5.88
N SER A 137 16.01 -8.48 5.70
CA SER A 137 16.97 -8.67 6.80
C SER A 137 16.87 -7.57 7.87
N LEU A 138 16.69 -6.30 7.48
CA LEU A 138 16.51 -5.19 8.44
C LEU A 138 15.23 -5.37 9.27
N MET A 139 14.10 -5.69 8.61
CA MET A 139 12.82 -5.97 9.26
C MET A 139 12.91 -7.16 10.22
N GLN A 140 13.58 -8.25 9.82
CA GLN A 140 13.83 -9.41 10.69
C GLN A 140 14.64 -9.01 11.94
N MET A 141 15.77 -8.31 11.78
CA MET A 141 16.62 -7.90 12.91
C MET A 141 15.89 -6.94 13.87
N ARG A 142 15.04 -6.04 13.34
CA ARG A 142 14.22 -5.14 14.16
C ARG A 142 13.09 -5.89 14.86
N ALA A 143 12.45 -6.86 14.20
CA ALA A 143 11.43 -7.69 14.82
C ALA A 143 11.99 -8.44 16.03
N THR A 144 13.17 -9.06 15.93
CA THR A 144 13.84 -9.70 17.08
C THR A 144 14.00 -8.72 18.25
N ARG A 145 14.47 -7.49 18.01
CA ARG A 145 14.61 -6.48 19.09
C ARG A 145 13.27 -6.08 19.71
N LEU A 146 12.21 -5.95 18.91
CA LEU A 146 10.86 -5.66 19.43
C LEU A 146 10.35 -6.81 20.31
N LEU A 147 10.66 -8.06 19.97
CA LEU A 147 10.32 -9.22 20.80
C LEU A 147 11.12 -9.23 22.12
N ASP A 148 12.42 -8.89 22.07
CA ASP A 148 13.27 -8.74 23.27
C ASP A 148 12.78 -7.60 24.19
N GLU A 149 12.32 -6.48 23.60
CA GLU A 149 11.72 -5.35 24.32
C GLU A 149 10.34 -5.68 24.92
N GLY A 150 9.61 -6.61 24.28
CA GLY A 150 8.31 -7.11 24.73
C GLY A 150 7.17 -6.08 24.65
N GLY A 151 5.97 -6.49 25.08
CA GLY A 151 4.77 -5.65 25.03
C GLY A 151 3.93 -5.83 23.76
N ALA A 152 2.63 -5.56 23.86
CA ALA A 152 1.66 -5.96 22.83
C ALA A 152 1.87 -5.28 21.47
N GLU A 153 2.17 -3.97 21.44
CA GLU A 153 2.45 -3.22 20.21
C GLU A 153 3.72 -3.73 19.51
N ASN A 154 4.78 -3.97 20.29
CA ASN A 154 6.06 -4.49 19.81
C ASN A 154 5.92 -5.89 19.22
N ILE A 155 5.23 -6.80 19.92
CA ILE A 155 4.96 -8.17 19.43
C ILE A 155 4.13 -8.13 18.14
N HIS A 156 3.10 -7.27 18.08
CA HIS A 156 2.28 -7.12 16.90
C HIS A 156 3.08 -6.59 15.69
N LEU A 157 3.89 -5.54 15.88
CA LEU A 157 4.74 -5.01 14.82
C LEU A 157 5.80 -6.02 14.39
N ALA A 158 6.43 -6.74 15.33
CA ALA A 158 7.39 -7.78 15.02
C ALA A 158 6.79 -8.85 14.08
N GLY A 159 5.56 -9.30 14.37
CA GLY A 159 4.82 -10.21 13.47
C GLY A 159 4.62 -9.63 12.07
N CYS A 160 4.19 -8.36 11.96
CA CYS A 160 4.01 -7.69 10.67
C CYS A 160 5.32 -7.53 9.88
N LEU A 161 6.42 -7.19 10.56
CA LEU A 161 7.76 -7.07 9.97
C LEU A 161 8.30 -8.43 9.50
N LEU A 162 8.07 -9.50 10.26
CA LEU A 162 8.48 -10.86 9.89
C LEU A 162 7.66 -11.39 8.69
N ASP A 163 6.35 -11.18 8.67
CA ASP A 163 5.48 -11.56 7.54
C ASP A 163 5.89 -10.84 6.23
N LEU A 164 6.18 -9.53 6.31
CA LEU A 164 6.74 -8.79 5.18
C LEU A 164 8.16 -9.24 4.80
N ALA A 165 9.01 -9.61 5.77
CA ALA A 165 10.35 -10.11 5.50
C ALA A 165 10.32 -11.45 4.74
N VAL A 166 9.45 -12.38 5.16
CA VAL A 166 9.23 -13.66 4.45
C VAL A 166 8.63 -13.43 3.06
N ALA A 167 7.73 -12.46 2.90
CA ALA A 167 7.15 -12.14 1.59
C ALA A 167 8.15 -11.49 0.61
N LEU A 168 9.10 -10.68 1.10
CA LEU A 168 10.16 -10.06 0.29
C LEU A 168 11.36 -10.99 0.04
N ASP A 169 11.64 -11.90 0.97
CA ASP A 169 12.69 -12.91 0.82
C ASP A 169 12.27 -14.27 1.41
N PRO A 170 11.62 -15.14 0.61
CA PRO A 170 11.20 -16.47 1.03
C PRO A 170 12.33 -17.46 1.36
N GLN A 171 13.60 -17.03 1.29
CA GLN A 171 14.78 -17.80 1.70
C GLN A 171 15.38 -17.31 3.03
N ASN A 172 14.78 -16.31 3.68
CA ASN A 172 15.24 -15.79 4.97
C ASN A 172 14.80 -16.72 6.10
N GLU A 173 15.61 -17.74 6.39
CA GLU A 173 15.33 -18.77 7.40
C GLU A 173 15.02 -18.18 8.79
N ASP A 174 15.74 -17.12 9.20
CA ASP A 174 15.52 -16.45 10.49
C ASP A 174 14.16 -15.75 10.56
N ALA A 175 13.71 -15.12 9.46
CA ALA A 175 12.40 -14.49 9.37
C ALA A 175 11.27 -15.53 9.39
N ILE A 176 11.45 -16.65 8.68
CA ILE A 176 10.52 -17.78 8.67
C ILE A 176 10.39 -18.37 10.08
N PHE A 177 11.53 -18.67 10.72
CA PHE A 177 11.55 -19.24 12.07
C PHE A 177 10.87 -18.31 13.09
N GLY A 178 11.18 -17.01 13.08
CA GLY A 178 10.56 -16.04 13.97
C GLY A 178 9.05 -15.90 13.76
N LEU A 179 8.59 -15.92 12.50
CA LEU A 179 7.16 -15.81 12.17
C LEU A 179 6.38 -17.06 12.62
N GLU A 180 6.93 -18.25 12.39
CA GLU A 180 6.29 -19.51 12.81
C GLU A 180 6.29 -19.66 14.34
N LEU A 181 7.34 -19.23 15.04
CA LEU A 181 7.36 -19.21 16.50
C LEU A 181 6.24 -18.31 17.07
N LEU A 182 6.09 -17.09 16.54
CA LEU A 182 4.97 -16.21 16.92
C LEU A 182 3.60 -16.82 16.62
N ARG A 183 3.45 -17.56 15.52
CA ARG A 183 2.20 -18.28 15.20
C ARG A 183 1.92 -19.40 16.21
N MET A 184 2.95 -20.15 16.65
CA MET A 184 2.81 -21.17 17.70
C MET A 184 2.40 -20.57 19.05
N ASP A 185 2.92 -19.39 19.39
CA ASP A 185 2.60 -18.66 20.62
C ASP A 185 1.24 -17.92 20.56
N GLY A 186 0.51 -18.01 19.44
CA GLY A 186 -0.80 -17.35 19.25
C GLY A 186 -0.71 -15.85 18.90
N HIS A 187 0.47 -15.38 18.50
CA HIS A 187 0.80 -14.00 18.16
C HIS A 187 0.95 -13.78 16.64
N ALA A 188 0.09 -14.43 15.84
CA ALA A 188 0.05 -14.19 14.39
C ALA A 188 -0.25 -12.71 14.07
N PRO A 189 0.36 -12.13 13.02
CA PRO A 189 0.14 -10.73 12.66
C PRO A 189 -1.31 -10.48 12.23
N ASP A 190 -2.00 -9.63 12.98
CA ASP A 190 -3.38 -9.23 12.71
C ASP A 190 -3.43 -8.02 11.77
N TRP A 191 -3.28 -8.28 10.48
CA TRP A 191 -3.30 -7.24 9.44
C TRP A 191 -4.60 -6.43 9.39
N ALA A 192 -5.72 -6.96 9.91
CA ALA A 192 -6.99 -6.22 9.98
C ALA A 192 -6.94 -5.02 10.94
N LYS A 193 -6.00 -5.00 11.90
CA LYS A 193 -5.74 -3.82 12.75
C LYS A 193 -4.97 -2.73 12.00
N ILE A 194 -4.14 -3.08 11.03
CA ILE A 194 -3.26 -2.16 10.30
C ILE A 194 -4.03 -1.51 9.15
N GLY A 195 -4.68 -0.37 9.42
CA GLY A 195 -5.00 0.66 8.43
C GLY A 195 -5.57 0.25 7.07
N ARG A 196 -6.39 -0.82 6.98
CA ARG A 196 -6.89 -1.46 5.74
C ARG A 196 -5.80 -2.15 4.89
N ALA A 197 -5.00 -3.01 5.48
CA ALA A 197 -4.01 -3.82 4.77
C ALA A 197 -4.60 -4.96 3.90
N GLU A 198 -5.82 -5.43 4.22
CA GLU A 198 -6.54 -6.56 3.62
C GLU A 198 -8.05 -6.27 3.49
#